data_AF-A0AAV6HC27-F1
#
_entry.id   AF-A0AAV6HC27-F1
#
_cell.length_a   1.000
_cell.length_b   1.000
_cell.length_c   1.000
_cell.angle_alpha   90.00
_cell.angle_beta   90.00
_cell.angle_gamma   90.00
#
_symmetry.space_group_name_H-M   'P 1'
#
loop_
_entity.id
_entity.type
_entity.pdbx_description
1 polymer ?
#
loop_
_entity_poly.entity_id
_entity_poly.type
_entity_poly.pdbx_seq_one_letter_code
_entity_poly.pdbx_strand_id
1 'polypeptide(L)'
;MALLWTISLCGLLSLTLSASPECDELVKPLVLTDSSAIHGKWIVLAALGEGTMQKYLGDMTSSWFEITPTSQEGKVLTRWGDRVNGKCLLGSLDATVSGNKASMIFEGVLHEGEYLQSCPDCLVFMDNSRENDVSSRYLFLSKKEGDLKESELETLKKQAECLNIAQETYTYGTTDLCPYEKVSTLQ
;
A
#
# COMPACT_ATOMS: atom_id res chain seq x y z
N MET A 1 27.78 -59.37 23.78
CA MET A 1 28.30 -58.64 22.61
C MET A 1 27.40 -57.46 22.37
N ALA A 2 28.02 -56.29 22.35
CA ALA A 2 27.40 -54.98 22.38
C ALA A 2 27.17 -54.42 20.97
N LEU A 3 26.69 -53.17 20.95
CA LEU A 3 26.59 -52.19 19.86
C LEU A 3 25.33 -52.30 18.99
N LEU A 4 24.61 -51.22 18.63
CA LEU A 4 24.63 -49.79 18.93
C LEU A 4 23.37 -49.25 18.24
N TRP A 5 22.43 -48.61 18.95
CA TRP A 5 21.38 -47.82 18.30
C TRP A 5 21.79 -46.35 18.40
N THR A 6 22.36 -45.82 17.33
CA THR A 6 22.66 -44.39 17.22
C THR A 6 21.37 -43.66 16.87
N ILE A 7 20.71 -43.08 17.88
CA ILE A 7 19.67 -42.08 17.66
C ILE A 7 20.39 -40.76 17.35
N SER A 8 20.51 -40.45 16.06
CA SER A 8 20.97 -39.12 15.62
C SER A 8 19.87 -38.12 15.90
N LEU A 9 19.98 -37.41 17.02
CA LEU A 9 19.14 -36.25 17.34
C LEU A 9 19.52 -35.10 16.40
N CYS A 10 18.85 -35.04 15.26
CA CYS A 10 18.95 -33.91 14.35
C CYS A 10 18.27 -32.72 15.02
N GLY A 11 19.05 -31.87 15.69
CA GLY A 11 18.57 -30.61 16.23
C GLY A 11 18.11 -29.71 15.09
N LEU A 12 16.80 -29.58 14.92
CA LEU A 12 16.22 -28.52 14.12
C LEU A 12 16.58 -27.20 14.82
N LEU A 13 17.61 -26.52 14.31
CA LEU A 13 17.80 -25.09 14.54
C LEU A 13 16.60 -24.39 13.90
N SER A 14 15.53 -24.25 14.66
CA SER A 14 14.45 -23.33 14.34
C SER A 14 15.04 -21.94 14.39
N LEU A 15 15.45 -21.41 13.23
CA LEU A 15 15.69 -19.99 13.02
C LEU A 15 14.34 -19.30 13.21
N THR A 16 13.99 -18.98 14.46
CA THR A 16 12.97 -17.97 14.71
C THR A 16 13.60 -16.65 14.27
N LEU A 17 13.28 -16.21 13.06
CA LEU A 17 13.54 -14.86 12.61
C LEU A 17 12.63 -13.96 13.47
N SER A 18 13.07 -13.63 14.68
CA SER A 18 12.53 -12.48 15.38
C SER A 18 12.75 -11.31 14.45
N ALA A 19 11.67 -10.61 14.09
CA ALA A 19 11.81 -9.31 13.44
C ALA A 19 12.85 -8.52 14.25
N SER A 20 13.81 -7.90 13.55
CA SER A 20 14.76 -7.03 14.25
C SER A 20 13.96 -5.91 14.92
N PRO A 21 14.42 -5.37 16.07
CA PRO A 21 13.76 -4.21 16.69
C PRO A 21 13.55 -3.02 15.73
N GLU A 22 14.34 -2.94 14.66
CA GLU A 22 14.18 -1.98 13.56
C GLU A 22 12.86 -2.18 12.79
N CYS A 23 12.42 -3.43 12.58
CA CYS A 23 11.19 -3.71 11.88
C CYS A 23 9.94 -3.35 12.68
N ASP A 24 9.95 -3.49 14.00
CA ASP A 24 8.83 -3.09 14.87
C ASP A 24 8.53 -1.59 14.73
N GLU A 25 9.57 -0.79 14.52
CA GLU A 25 9.44 0.65 14.29
C GLU A 25 9.02 0.97 12.85
N LEU A 26 9.58 0.28 11.86
CA LEU A 26 9.28 0.51 10.44
C LEU A 26 7.87 0.11 10.02
N VAL A 27 7.29 -0.93 10.60
CA VAL A 27 5.93 -1.41 10.24
C VAL A 27 4.86 -0.90 11.19
N LYS A 28 5.18 0.14 11.97
CA LYS A 28 4.26 0.68 12.96
C LYS A 28 3.00 1.24 12.28
N PRO A 29 1.79 0.83 12.73
CA PRO A 29 0.54 1.39 12.26
C PRO A 29 0.45 2.91 12.38
N LEU A 30 -0.13 3.57 11.38
CA LEU A 30 -0.48 4.98 11.45
C LEU A 30 -1.53 5.20 12.55
N VAL A 31 -1.26 6.10 13.49
CA VAL A 31 -2.22 6.41 14.56
C VAL A 31 -3.28 7.36 14.00
N LEU A 32 -4.50 6.84 13.83
CA LEU A 32 -5.65 7.58 13.35
C LEU A 32 -6.69 7.69 14.47
N THR A 33 -6.91 8.90 15.00
CA THR A 33 -8.01 9.19 15.94
C THR A 33 -9.36 9.21 15.23
N ASP A 34 -9.36 9.66 13.98
CA ASP A 34 -10.41 9.55 12.98
C ASP A 34 -9.74 9.51 11.58
N SER A 35 -10.54 9.46 10.50
CA SER A 35 -9.98 9.40 9.14
C SER A 35 -9.47 10.75 8.60
N SER A 36 -9.56 11.85 9.34
CA SER A 36 -9.21 13.19 8.83
C SER A 36 -7.74 13.31 8.41
N ALA A 37 -6.83 12.60 9.09
CA ALA A 37 -5.40 12.64 8.76
C ALA A 37 -5.07 12.08 7.37
N ILE A 38 -5.93 11.21 6.81
CA ILE A 38 -5.75 10.66 5.46
C ILE A 38 -6.58 11.40 4.40
N HIS A 39 -7.40 12.38 4.78
CA HIS A 39 -8.24 13.14 3.84
C HIS A 39 -7.43 14.07 2.94
N GLY A 40 -8.06 14.39 1.81
CA GLY A 40 -7.52 15.28 0.79
C GLY A 40 -6.86 14.52 -0.34
N LYS A 41 -6.20 15.29 -1.21
CA LYS A 41 -5.55 14.78 -2.42
C LYS A 41 -4.11 14.34 -2.14
N TRP A 42 -3.75 13.20 -2.70
CA TRP A 42 -2.45 12.57 -2.61
C TRP A 42 -1.97 12.18 -4.02
N ILE A 43 -0.67 12.25 -4.23
CA ILE A 43 0.02 11.80 -5.44
C ILE A 43 0.77 10.53 -5.08
N VAL A 44 0.55 9.45 -5.84
CA VAL A 44 1.28 8.19 -5.65
C VAL A 44 2.65 8.34 -6.29
N LEU A 45 3.70 8.08 -5.51
CA LEU A 45 5.09 8.29 -5.93
C LEU A 45 5.85 6.99 -6.13
N ALA A 46 5.50 5.96 -5.36
CA ALA A 46 6.09 4.64 -5.51
C ALA A 46 5.09 3.54 -5.15
N ALA A 47 5.27 2.39 -5.80
CA ALA A 47 4.64 1.14 -5.40
C ALA A 47 5.69 0.03 -5.34
N LEU A 48 5.56 -0.88 -4.36
CA LEU A 48 6.38 -2.09 -4.24
C LEU A 48 5.49 -3.29 -4.01
N GLY A 49 5.72 -4.40 -4.69
CA GLY A 49 4.99 -5.62 -4.36
C GLY A 49 4.93 -6.64 -5.48
N GLU A 50 4.01 -7.59 -5.31
CA GLU A 50 3.78 -8.69 -6.24
C GLU A 50 2.30 -9.04 -6.33
N GLY A 51 1.93 -9.70 -7.43
CA GLY A 51 0.59 -10.22 -7.68
C GLY A 51 0.02 -9.74 -9.00
N THR A 52 -1.30 -9.60 -9.06
CA THR A 52 -2.04 -9.40 -10.32
C THR A 52 -1.88 -8.00 -10.93
N MET A 53 -1.44 -7.00 -10.15
CA MET A 53 -1.34 -5.61 -10.60
C MET A 53 -0.01 -5.23 -11.28
N GLN A 54 0.99 -6.12 -11.35
CA GLN A 54 2.35 -5.78 -11.87
C GLN A 54 2.31 -5.10 -13.24
N LYS A 55 1.53 -5.64 -14.18
CA LYS A 55 1.40 -5.04 -15.51
C LYS A 55 0.76 -3.65 -15.46
N TYR A 56 -0.28 -3.48 -14.63
CA TYR A 56 -0.95 -2.18 -14.48
C TYR A 56 0.00 -1.13 -13.92
N LEU A 57 0.73 -1.48 -12.85
CA LEU A 57 1.72 -0.61 -12.21
C LEU A 57 2.89 -0.30 -13.15
N GLY A 58 3.37 -1.27 -13.93
CA GLY A 58 4.42 -1.06 -14.92
C GLY A 58 4.03 -0.17 -16.10
N ASP A 59 2.75 -0.18 -16.48
CA ASP A 59 2.21 0.67 -17.54
C ASP A 59 1.79 2.07 -17.03
N MET A 60 1.78 2.29 -15.70
CA MET A 60 1.38 3.54 -15.05
C MET A 60 2.54 4.54 -14.98
N THR A 61 2.25 5.81 -15.28
CA THR A 61 3.25 6.89 -15.34
C THR A 61 3.07 7.96 -14.27
N SER A 62 1.82 8.20 -13.84
CA SER A 62 1.47 9.15 -12.79
C SER A 62 0.10 8.77 -12.21
N SER A 63 -0.12 9.03 -10.92
CA SER A 63 -1.41 8.74 -10.27
C SER A 63 -1.69 9.74 -9.15
N TRP A 64 -2.98 10.04 -8.96
CA TRP A 64 -3.46 10.71 -7.77
C TRP A 64 -4.71 10.02 -7.25
N PHE A 65 -4.94 10.15 -5.94
CA PHE A 65 -6.22 9.84 -5.33
C PHE A 65 -6.63 10.94 -4.35
N GLU A 66 -7.92 11.00 -4.05
CA GLU A 66 -8.47 11.93 -3.08
C GLU A 66 -9.47 11.20 -2.19
N ILE A 67 -9.27 11.32 -0.87
CA ILE A 67 -10.15 10.75 0.14
C ILE A 67 -11.00 11.87 0.74
N THR A 68 -12.33 11.69 0.68
CA THR A 68 -13.30 12.64 1.22
C THR A 68 -14.25 11.96 2.22
N PRO A 69 -14.67 12.67 3.29
CA PRO A 69 -15.61 12.11 4.25
C PRO A 69 -17.00 11.92 3.63
N THR A 70 -17.73 10.91 4.12
CA THR A 70 -19.17 10.76 3.83
C THR A 70 -20.01 11.08 5.07
N SER A 71 -21.34 11.03 4.95
CA SER A 71 -22.24 11.17 6.09
C SER A 71 -22.24 9.99 7.05
N GLN A 72 -21.64 8.85 6.66
CA GLN A 72 -21.53 7.65 7.47
C GLN A 72 -20.14 7.59 8.11
N GLU A 73 -20.10 7.43 9.43
CA GLU A 73 -18.85 7.25 10.18
C GLU A 73 -18.05 6.06 9.64
N GLY A 74 -16.74 6.23 9.51
CA GLY A 74 -15.84 5.22 8.95
C GLY A 74 -15.95 5.03 7.44
N LYS A 75 -16.94 5.62 6.74
CA LYS A 75 -17.00 5.55 5.27
C LYS A 75 -16.43 6.80 4.63
N VAL A 76 -15.59 6.59 3.63
CA VAL A 76 -14.97 7.64 2.82
C VAL A 76 -15.20 7.37 1.35
N LEU A 77 -15.35 8.44 0.56
CA LEU A 77 -15.36 8.36 -0.89
C LEU A 77 -13.92 8.59 -1.38
N THR A 78 -13.38 7.63 -2.12
CA THR A 78 -12.06 7.72 -2.74
C THR A 78 -12.24 7.95 -4.23
N ARG A 79 -11.74 9.08 -4.74
CA ARG A 79 -11.62 9.37 -6.18
C ARG A 79 -10.19 9.11 -6.59
N TRP A 80 -9.97 8.64 -7.82
CA TRP A 80 -8.63 8.39 -8.33
C TRP A 80 -8.52 8.74 -9.80
N GLY A 81 -7.27 8.99 -10.24
CA GLY A 81 -6.93 9.28 -11.61
C GLY A 81 -5.53 8.78 -11.94
N ASP A 82 -5.48 7.72 -12.75
CA ASP A 82 -4.26 7.03 -13.13
C ASP A 82 -3.97 7.27 -14.61
N ARG A 83 -2.72 7.62 -14.91
CA ARG A 83 -2.24 7.69 -16.29
C ARG A 83 -1.53 6.39 -16.65
N VAL A 84 -2.22 5.55 -17.41
CA VAL A 84 -1.74 4.22 -17.82
C VAL A 84 -1.64 4.17 -19.33
N ASN A 85 -0.48 3.77 -19.87
CA ASN A 85 -0.24 3.73 -21.32
C ASN A 85 -0.61 5.05 -22.04
N GLY A 86 -0.30 6.18 -21.41
CA GLY A 86 -0.59 7.53 -21.92
C GLY A 86 -2.07 7.96 -21.85
N LYS A 87 -2.97 7.11 -21.36
CA LYS A 87 -4.41 7.41 -21.22
C LYS A 87 -4.78 7.64 -19.76
N CYS A 88 -5.76 8.50 -19.55
CA CYS A 88 -6.32 8.71 -18.22
C CYS A 88 -7.46 7.74 -17.94
N LEU A 89 -7.31 7.01 -16.84
CA LEU A 89 -8.33 6.21 -16.20
C LEU A 89 -8.78 6.96 -14.95
N LEU A 90 -10.08 7.19 -14.82
CA LEU A 90 -10.67 7.94 -13.72
C LEU A 90 -11.76 7.10 -13.09
N GLY A 91 -11.88 7.17 -11.77
CA GLY A 91 -12.91 6.44 -11.06
C GLY A 91 -13.15 6.95 -9.65
N SER A 92 -14.13 6.33 -9.01
CA SER A 92 -14.41 6.54 -7.60
C SER A 92 -14.99 5.28 -6.97
N LEU A 93 -14.71 5.08 -5.70
CA LEU A 93 -15.22 3.97 -4.90
C LEU A 93 -15.47 4.39 -3.47
N ASP A 94 -16.38 3.69 -2.80
CA ASP A 94 -16.53 3.81 -1.35
C ASP A 94 -15.51 2.90 -0.67
N ALA A 95 -14.81 3.44 0.32
CA ALA A 95 -13.92 2.68 1.20
C ALA A 95 -14.41 2.79 2.64
N THR A 96 -14.16 1.74 3.41
CA THR A 96 -14.40 1.73 4.86
C THR A 96 -13.06 1.83 5.57
N VAL A 97 -12.93 2.75 6.52
CA VAL A 97 -11.74 3.02 7.31
C VAL A 97 -12.08 2.84 8.79
N SER A 98 -11.28 2.02 9.48
CA SER A 98 -11.42 1.76 10.91
C SER A 98 -10.05 1.73 11.57
N GLY A 99 -9.75 2.75 12.37
CA GLY A 99 -8.39 3.00 12.84
C GLY A 99 -7.43 3.14 11.66
N ASN A 100 -6.33 2.38 11.67
CA ASN A 100 -5.34 2.36 10.58
C ASN A 100 -5.73 1.46 9.40
N LYS A 101 -6.84 0.71 9.48
CA LYS A 101 -7.22 -0.27 8.45
C LYS A 101 -8.20 0.34 7.46
N ALA A 102 -8.11 -0.10 6.21
CA ALA A 102 -9.08 0.24 5.18
C ALA A 102 -9.49 -1.00 4.37
N SER A 103 -10.72 -0.98 3.87
CA SER A 103 -11.22 -1.97 2.92
C SER A 103 -12.04 -1.32 1.82
N MET A 104 -11.94 -1.88 0.61
CA MET A 104 -12.64 -1.40 -0.58
C MET A 104 -12.83 -2.52 -1.60
N ILE A 105 -13.83 -2.35 -2.48
CA ILE A 105 -13.98 -3.22 -3.65
C ILE A 105 -13.50 -2.43 -4.86
N PHE A 106 -12.45 -2.92 -5.51
CA PHE A 106 -11.90 -2.34 -6.73
C PHE A 106 -11.94 -3.39 -7.84
N GLU A 107 -12.55 -3.05 -8.97
CA GLU A 107 -12.76 -3.96 -10.11
C GLU A 107 -13.35 -5.34 -9.74
N GLY A 108 -14.21 -5.39 -8.71
CA GLY A 108 -14.85 -6.61 -8.23
C GLY A 108 -13.99 -7.46 -7.28
N VAL A 109 -12.77 -7.03 -6.98
CA VAL A 109 -11.86 -7.67 -6.03
C VAL A 109 -11.93 -6.93 -4.69
N LEU A 110 -11.95 -7.68 -3.58
CA LEU A 110 -11.84 -7.13 -2.24
C LEU A 110 -10.37 -6.80 -1.95
N HIS A 111 -10.13 -5.54 -1.59
CA HIS A 111 -8.86 -5.03 -1.11
C HIS A 111 -8.97 -4.72 0.37
N GLU A 112 -8.03 -5.23 1.16
CA GLU A 112 -7.92 -4.99 2.59
C GLU A 112 -6.49 -4.59 2.94
N GLY A 113 -6.36 -3.53 3.70
CA GLY A 113 -5.06 -2.96 3.94
C GLY A 113 -4.96 -2.12 5.18
N GLU A 114 -3.77 -1.57 5.38
CA GLU A 114 -3.48 -0.70 6.51
C GLU A 114 -2.50 0.42 6.18
N TYR A 115 -2.70 1.54 6.86
CA TYR A 115 -1.81 2.68 6.81
C TYR A 115 -0.67 2.51 7.80
N LEU A 116 0.56 2.77 7.34
CA LEU A 116 1.78 2.66 8.12
C LEU A 116 2.41 4.04 8.34
N GLN A 117 3.10 4.20 9.48
CA GLN A 117 3.95 5.37 9.70
C GLN A 117 5.17 5.28 8.79
N SER A 118 5.62 6.43 8.27
CA SER A 118 6.82 6.49 7.44
C SER A 118 7.53 7.84 7.59
N CYS A 119 7.05 8.87 6.89
CA CYS A 119 7.58 10.24 6.99
C CYS A 119 6.45 11.24 7.34
N PRO A 120 6.77 12.45 7.85
CA PRO A 120 5.75 13.43 8.26
C PRO A 120 4.73 13.80 7.18
N ASP A 121 5.16 13.80 5.91
CA ASP A 121 4.35 14.21 4.76
C ASP A 121 3.96 13.03 3.85
N CYS A 122 4.22 11.80 4.29
CA CYS A 122 3.98 10.57 3.54
C CYS A 122 2.74 9.84 4.05
N LEU A 123 1.97 9.29 3.11
CA LEU A 123 0.95 8.29 3.39
C LEU A 123 1.39 6.97 2.75
N VAL A 124 1.66 5.97 3.60
CA VAL A 124 1.98 4.61 3.15
C VAL A 124 0.78 3.70 3.39
N PHE A 125 0.30 3.04 2.35
CA PHE A 125 -0.77 2.06 2.42
C PHE A 125 -0.27 0.69 2.00
N MET A 126 -0.40 -0.30 2.88
CA MET A 126 -0.22 -1.71 2.55
C MET A 126 -1.55 -2.28 2.07
N ASP A 127 -1.62 -2.63 0.80
CA ASP A 127 -2.76 -3.27 0.16
C ASP A 127 -2.57 -4.80 0.10
N ASN A 128 -3.63 -5.54 0.42
CA ASN A 128 -3.69 -6.98 0.21
C ASN A 128 -4.99 -7.30 -0.52
N SER A 129 -4.89 -8.13 -1.54
CA SER A 129 -6.06 -8.62 -2.26
C SER A 129 -5.86 -10.07 -2.70
N ARG A 130 -6.96 -10.72 -3.06
CA ARG A 130 -6.93 -12.09 -3.57
C ARG A 130 -7.91 -12.25 -4.72
N GLU A 131 -7.41 -12.73 -5.85
CA GLU A 131 -8.18 -12.99 -7.06
C GLU A 131 -7.83 -14.38 -7.59
N ASN A 132 -8.83 -15.26 -7.76
CA ASN A 132 -8.66 -16.59 -8.36
C ASN A 132 -7.42 -17.37 -7.85
N ASP A 133 -7.26 -17.41 -6.51
CA ASP A 133 -6.14 -18.02 -5.78
C ASP A 133 -4.77 -17.31 -5.84
N VAL A 134 -4.65 -16.21 -6.56
CA VAL A 134 -3.47 -15.34 -6.53
C VAL A 134 -3.64 -14.31 -5.42
N SER A 135 -2.70 -14.28 -4.48
CA SER A 135 -2.62 -13.22 -3.47
C SER A 135 -1.71 -12.12 -3.96
N SER A 136 -2.18 -10.89 -3.86
CA SER A 136 -1.43 -9.68 -4.21
C SER A 136 -1.14 -8.90 -2.94
N ARG A 137 0.09 -8.38 -2.84
CA ARG A 137 0.52 -7.54 -1.71
C ARG A 137 1.35 -6.39 -2.23
N TYR A 138 0.93 -5.17 -1.94
CA TYR A 138 1.60 -3.96 -2.39
C TYR A 138 1.74 -2.93 -1.27
N LEU A 139 2.83 -2.18 -1.29
CA LEU A 139 3.01 -0.94 -0.54
C LEU A 139 2.95 0.23 -1.50
N PHE A 140 2.13 1.22 -1.19
CA PHE A 140 2.02 2.47 -1.95
C PHE A 140 2.50 3.63 -1.08
N LEU A 141 3.48 4.41 -1.56
CA LEU A 141 3.91 5.64 -0.93
C LEU A 141 3.36 6.83 -1.69
N SER A 142 2.69 7.71 -0.96
CA SER A 142 2.05 8.90 -1.52
C SER A 142 2.37 10.15 -0.71
N LYS A 143 2.36 11.32 -1.36
CA LYS A 143 2.56 12.63 -0.71
C LYS A 143 1.53 13.63 -1.20
N LYS A 144 1.28 14.68 -0.43
CA LYS A 144 0.42 15.79 -0.87
C LYS A 144 1.08 16.61 -1.98
N GLU A 145 2.38 16.80 -1.86
CA GLU A 145 3.21 17.59 -2.79
C GLU A 145 4.67 17.16 -2.74
N GLY A 146 5.44 17.63 -3.72
CA GLY A 146 6.87 17.37 -3.86
C GLY A 146 7.18 15.99 -4.46
N ASP A 147 8.44 15.83 -4.84
CA ASP A 147 8.93 14.61 -5.48
C ASP A 147 9.36 13.55 -4.45
N LEU A 148 9.52 12.32 -4.95
CA LEU A 148 10.05 11.18 -4.20
C LEU A 148 11.51 11.43 -3.85
N LYS A 149 11.85 11.44 -2.56
CA LYS A 149 13.24 11.45 -2.12
C LYS A 149 13.79 10.03 -2.09
N GLU A 150 15.08 9.88 -2.39
CA GLU A 150 15.77 8.59 -2.30
C GLU A 150 15.63 7.96 -0.89
N SER A 151 15.77 8.76 0.17
CA SER A 151 15.59 8.29 1.55
C SER A 151 14.18 7.79 1.87
N GLU A 152 13.15 8.36 1.21
CA GLU A 152 11.74 7.94 1.37
C GLU A 152 11.53 6.58 0.68
N LEU A 153 12.11 6.40 -0.51
CA LEU A 153 12.09 5.12 -1.22
C LEU A 153 12.85 4.01 -0.47
N GLU A 154 14.02 4.30 0.08
CA GLU A 154 14.78 3.33 0.87
C GLU A 154 14.04 2.94 2.15
N THR A 155 13.36 3.88 2.80
CA THR A 155 12.47 3.55 3.94
C THR A 155 11.36 2.59 3.50
N LEU A 156 10.71 2.86 2.37
CA LEU A 156 9.64 2.02 1.84
C LEU A 156 10.12 0.60 1.49
N LYS A 157 11.33 0.45 0.93
CA LYS A 157 11.95 -0.86 0.66
C LYS A 157 12.21 -1.63 1.96
N LYS A 158 12.74 -0.98 2.99
CA LYS A 158 12.90 -1.60 4.31
C LYS A 158 11.57 -2.03 4.93
N GLN A 159 10.50 -1.24 4.74
CA GLN A 159 9.15 -1.66 5.16
C GLN A 159 8.71 -2.93 4.42
N ALA A 160 8.93 -3.00 3.09
CA ALA A 160 8.64 -4.20 2.31
C ALA A 160 9.41 -5.43 2.81
N GLU A 161 10.70 -5.28 3.15
CA GLU A 161 11.54 -6.33 3.74
C GLU A 161 10.95 -6.85 5.05
N CYS A 162 10.63 -5.94 5.98
CA CYS A 162 10.04 -6.30 7.27
C CYS A 162 8.69 -7.03 7.12
N LEU A 163 7.92 -6.70 6.07
CA LEU A 163 6.62 -7.30 5.78
C LEU A 163 6.70 -8.55 4.89
N ASN A 164 7.91 -8.97 4.51
CA ASN A 164 8.16 -10.04 3.52
C ASN A 164 7.34 -9.83 2.23
N ILE A 165 7.38 -8.63 1.68
CA ILE A 165 6.77 -8.25 0.41
C ILE A 165 7.89 -8.17 -0.65
N ALA A 166 7.62 -8.69 -1.85
CA ALA A 166 8.56 -8.59 -2.97
C ALA A 166 8.93 -7.13 -3.28
N GLN A 167 10.19 -6.91 -3.66
CA GLN A 167 10.73 -5.56 -3.87
C GLN A 167 10.65 -5.08 -5.32
N GLU A 168 9.77 -5.64 -6.15
CA GLU A 168 9.57 -5.09 -7.49
C GLU A 168 9.03 -3.66 -7.35
N THR A 169 9.84 -2.70 -7.77
CA THR A 169 9.66 -1.28 -7.46
C THR A 169 9.17 -0.54 -8.69
N TYR A 170 8.14 0.26 -8.51
CA TYR A 170 7.59 1.18 -9.49
C TYR A 170 7.65 2.60 -8.93
N THR A 171 8.07 3.58 -9.74
CA THR A 171 8.13 5.00 -9.35
C THR A 171 7.40 5.84 -10.37
N TYR A 172 6.69 6.87 -9.91
CA TYR A 172 5.79 7.65 -10.74
C TYR A 172 6.11 9.14 -10.72
N GLY A 173 5.72 9.84 -11.78
CA GLY A 173 5.88 11.28 -11.90
C GLY A 173 4.83 12.06 -11.10
N THR A 174 5.24 13.25 -10.65
CA THR A 174 4.35 14.24 -10.00
C THR A 174 3.70 15.20 -11.00
N THR A 175 4.14 15.16 -12.25
CA THR A 175 3.65 15.97 -13.38
C THR A 175 2.80 15.13 -14.34
N ASP A 176 2.09 15.80 -15.26
CA ASP A 176 1.20 15.14 -16.24
C ASP A 176 0.08 14.30 -15.60
N LEU A 177 -0.33 14.66 -14.39
CA LEU A 177 -1.46 14.01 -13.70
C LEU A 177 -2.75 14.10 -14.52
N CYS A 178 -3.60 13.09 -14.38
CA CYS A 178 -4.92 13.11 -14.99
C CYS A 178 -5.77 14.26 -14.47
N PRO A 179 -6.67 14.82 -15.32
CA PRO A 179 -7.48 15.96 -14.95
C PRO A 179 -8.36 15.64 -13.74
N TYR A 180 -8.49 16.61 -12.85
CA TYR A 180 -9.41 16.50 -11.73
C TYR A 180 -10.79 16.94 -12.20
N GLU A 181 -11.63 15.97 -12.58
CA GLU A 181 -13.03 16.26 -12.87
C GLU A 181 -13.75 16.47 -11.55
N LYS A 182 -14.16 17.71 -11.26
CA LYS A 182 -15.13 17.97 -10.19
C LYS A 182 -16.47 17.43 -10.69
N VAL A 183 -17.09 16.50 -9.97
CA VAL A 183 -18.51 16.25 -10.17
C VAL A 183 -19.21 17.57 -9.88
N SER A 184 -19.80 18.19 -10.90
CA SER A 184 -20.70 19.31 -10.71
C SER A 184 -21.85 18.79 -9.86
N THR A 185 -21.96 19.27 -8.63
CA THR A 185 -23.19 19.17 -7.86
C THR A 185 -24.27 19.87 -8.67
N LEU A 186 -25.07 19.11 -9.41
CA LEU A 186 -26.34 19.60 -9.91
C LEU A 186 -27.21 19.84 -8.69
N GLN A 187 -27.48 21.13 -8.46
CA GLN A 187 -28.34 21.67 -7.42
C GLN A 187 -29.81 21.36 -7.71
#